data_AF-U2ZP53-F1
#
_entry.id   AF-U2ZP53-F1
#
_cell.length_a   1.000
_cell.length_b   1.000
_cell.length_c   1.000
_cell.angle_alpha   90.00
_cell.angle_beta   90.00
_cell.angle_gamma   90.00
#
_symmetry.space_group_name_H-M   'P 1'
#
loop_
_entity.id
_entity.type
_entity.pdbx_description
1 polymer ?
#
loop_
_entity_poly.entity_id
_entity_poly.type
_entity_poly.pdbx_seq_one_letter_code
_entity_poly.pdbx_strand_id
1 'polypeptide(L)'
;MNKQQSVSRIHVRYKRFQKEQRDIWESFCLIDFYAPKIKDAIKDDVFPQLTFDRIWNDTPKVVKKDDIYGALHSLSIKGNYRRTLLEAVLTFEDYITDVIQGVYLDIPHKLAASGKDDSTSNTQKIIKLILDSEDKSEIVERLVEEKIRGIFYGNPLDVFESDKAKLELGDYFKSNHQDEMKIIKKAIAIRNIVAHNNGKIDRKYIREADKNASLGTKVVIEREFLKDVVYALSLVAAHTARLVVEKIYKETPSGKLGQAIKAFNRKS
;
A
#
# COMPACT_ATOMS: atom_id res chain seq x y z
N MET A 1 24.23 10.28 12.85
CA MET A 1 22.93 9.61 13.03
C MET A 1 22.31 10.04 14.36
N ASN A 2 21.23 10.82 14.33
CA ASN A 2 20.44 11.09 15.53
C ASN A 2 19.38 9.99 15.69
N LYS A 3 19.74 8.92 16.42
CA LYS A 3 18.89 7.73 16.59
C LYS A 3 17.50 8.09 17.14
N GLN A 4 17.45 8.98 18.11
CA GLN A 4 16.20 9.34 18.78
C GLN A 4 15.25 10.10 17.85
N GLN A 5 15.79 10.99 17.00
CA GLN A 5 15.01 11.67 15.96
C GLN A 5 14.50 10.68 14.90
N SER A 6 15.33 9.71 14.52
CA SER A 6 14.99 8.67 13.53
C SER A 6 13.86 7.77 14.01
N VAL A 7 13.95 7.31 15.26
CA VAL A 7 12.92 6.49 15.90
C VAL A 7 11.63 7.27 16.10
N SER A 8 11.71 8.54 16.52
CA SER A 8 10.54 9.42 16.60
C SER A 8 9.83 9.56 15.25
N ARG A 9 10.59 9.76 14.16
CA ARG A 9 10.06 9.81 12.79
C ARG A 9 9.30 8.52 12.44
N ILE A 10 9.85 7.34 12.73
CA ILE A 10 9.17 6.06 12.47
C ILE A 10 7.85 5.96 13.23
N HIS A 11 7.82 6.35 14.51
CA HIS A 11 6.60 6.33 15.32
C HIS A 11 5.53 7.30 14.78
N VAL A 12 5.92 8.50 14.38
CA VAL A 12 5.02 9.50 13.79
C VAL A 12 4.46 8.99 12.46
N ARG A 13 5.31 8.43 11.59
CA ARG A 13 4.90 7.86 10.30
C ARG A 13 3.98 6.67 10.49
N TYR A 14 4.27 5.77 11.42
CA TYR A 14 3.39 4.65 11.76
C TYR A 14 2.01 5.12 12.26
N LYS A 15 1.98 6.14 13.13
CA LYS A 15 0.71 6.71 13.62
C LYS A 15 -0.14 7.27 12.46
N ARG A 16 0.50 7.93 11.49
CA ARG A 16 -0.18 8.44 10.29
C ARG A 16 -0.71 7.32 9.42
N PHE A 17 0.13 6.33 9.10
CA PHE A 17 -0.27 5.14 8.35
C PHE A 17 -1.47 4.41 9.00
N GLN A 18 -1.41 4.18 10.32
CA GLN A 18 -2.51 3.54 11.06
C GLN A 18 -3.81 4.33 10.98
N LYS A 19 -3.73 5.67 11.02
CA LYS A 19 -4.89 6.53 10.82
C LYS A 19 -5.44 6.36 9.39
N GLU A 20 -4.59 6.46 8.38
CA GLU A 20 -5.02 6.37 6.97
C GLU A 20 -5.66 5.02 6.65
N GLN A 21 -5.08 3.90 7.10
CA GLN A 21 -5.69 2.56 6.93
C GLN A 21 -7.07 2.45 7.60
N ARG A 22 -7.22 3.03 8.80
CA ARG A 22 -8.51 3.06 9.49
C ARG A 22 -9.52 3.90 8.72
N ASP A 23 -9.13 5.10 8.29
CA ASP A 23 -10.00 6.03 7.58
C ASP A 23 -10.44 5.43 6.22
N ILE A 24 -9.58 4.66 5.53
CA ILE A 24 -9.92 3.88 4.32
C ILE A 24 -11.01 2.84 4.62
N TRP A 25 -10.83 2.05 5.69
CA TRP A 25 -11.79 1.02 6.07
C TRP A 25 -13.13 1.59 6.56
N GLU A 26 -13.09 2.67 7.34
CA GLU A 26 -14.28 3.38 7.80
C GLU A 26 -15.05 3.98 6.62
N SER A 27 -14.35 4.59 5.66
CA SER A 27 -14.96 5.10 4.42
C SER A 27 -15.63 4.00 3.61
N PHE A 28 -14.97 2.84 3.48
CA PHE A 28 -15.57 1.66 2.86
C PHE A 28 -16.87 1.26 3.55
N CYS A 29 -16.84 1.11 4.88
CA CYS A 29 -18.00 0.71 5.68
C CYS A 29 -19.16 1.70 5.56
N LEU A 30 -18.87 3.01 5.57
CA LEU A 30 -19.88 4.04 5.42
C LEU A 30 -20.58 3.94 4.06
N ILE A 31 -19.81 3.82 2.97
CA ILE A 31 -20.38 3.69 1.63
C ILE A 31 -21.18 2.39 1.50
N ASP A 32 -20.63 1.27 1.96
CA ASP A 32 -21.26 -0.05 1.89
C ASP A 32 -22.60 -0.08 2.67
N PHE A 33 -22.64 0.59 3.84
CA PHE A 33 -23.84 0.65 4.68
C PHE A 33 -24.89 1.67 4.22
N TYR A 34 -24.49 2.86 3.81
CA TYR A 34 -25.42 3.95 3.49
C TYR A 34 -25.84 3.96 2.02
N ALA A 35 -25.02 3.50 1.08
CA ALA A 35 -25.38 3.54 -0.35
C ALA A 35 -26.69 2.82 -0.68
N PRO A 36 -27.02 1.63 -0.13
CA PRO A 36 -28.32 1.01 -0.35
C PRO A 36 -29.49 1.87 0.16
N LYS A 37 -29.34 2.51 1.32
CA LYS A 37 -30.38 3.36 1.92
C LYS A 37 -30.62 4.63 1.12
N ILE A 38 -29.55 5.25 0.64
CA ILE A 38 -29.63 6.41 -0.25
C ILE A 38 -30.31 6.01 -1.56
N LYS A 39 -29.99 4.82 -2.09
CA LYS A 39 -30.61 4.28 -3.31
C LYS A 39 -32.12 4.11 -3.16
N ASP A 40 -32.58 3.60 -2.03
CA ASP A 40 -34.01 3.45 -1.74
C ASP A 40 -34.69 4.82 -1.60
N ALA A 41 -34.08 5.75 -0.87
CA ALA A 41 -34.63 7.09 -0.71
C ALA A 41 -34.66 7.92 -2.02
N ILE A 42 -33.71 7.70 -2.94
CA ILE A 42 -33.79 8.23 -4.31
C ILE A 42 -35.00 7.65 -5.02
N LYS A 43 -35.18 6.32 -4.98
CA LYS A 43 -36.32 5.64 -5.61
C LYS A 43 -37.65 6.20 -5.13
N ASP A 44 -37.77 6.45 -3.83
CA ASP A 44 -38.98 6.97 -3.17
C ASP A 44 -39.17 8.50 -3.32
N ASP A 45 -38.29 9.17 -4.07
CA ASP A 45 -38.35 10.62 -4.36
C ASP A 45 -38.21 11.53 -3.13
N VAL A 46 -37.49 11.04 -2.11
CA VAL A 46 -37.25 11.76 -0.85
C VAL A 46 -35.91 12.52 -0.86
N PHE A 47 -35.06 12.28 -1.85
CA PHE A 47 -33.78 12.97 -2.00
C PHE A 47 -33.87 14.19 -2.93
N PRO A 48 -33.23 15.32 -2.57
CA PRO A 48 -33.13 16.46 -3.47
C PRO A 48 -32.42 16.08 -4.76
N GLN A 49 -32.78 16.75 -5.86
CA GLN A 49 -32.16 16.51 -7.15
C GLN A 49 -30.69 16.92 -7.12
N LEU A 50 -29.82 15.99 -7.51
CA LEU A 50 -28.38 16.21 -7.51
C LEU A 50 -27.97 17.09 -8.69
N THR A 51 -27.13 18.07 -8.41
CA THR A 51 -26.44 18.89 -9.39
C THR A 51 -24.93 18.69 -9.24
N PHE A 52 -24.20 18.62 -10.35
CA PHE A 52 -22.74 18.66 -10.32
C PHE A 52 -22.21 19.75 -11.24
N ASP A 53 -21.09 20.34 -10.84
CA ASP A 53 -20.26 21.14 -11.71
C ASP A 53 -19.68 20.24 -12.81
N ARG A 54 -19.74 20.70 -14.06
CA ARG A 54 -19.13 19.96 -15.17
C ARG A 54 -17.65 20.32 -15.22
N ILE A 55 -16.80 19.32 -15.41
CA ILE A 55 -15.34 19.51 -15.49
C ILE A 55 -14.95 20.38 -16.69
N TRP A 56 -15.69 20.29 -17.79
CA TRP A 56 -15.36 20.94 -19.07
C TRP A 56 -16.22 22.16 -19.39
N ASN A 57 -17.24 22.45 -18.59
CA ASN A 57 -18.18 23.54 -18.83
C ASN A 57 -18.57 24.22 -17.51
N ASP A 58 -18.73 25.54 -17.51
CA ASP A 58 -19.10 26.30 -16.31
C ASP A 58 -20.59 26.21 -15.93
N THR A 59 -21.38 25.42 -16.67
CA THR A 59 -22.81 25.23 -16.38
C THR A 59 -23.03 23.98 -15.54
N PRO A 60 -23.70 24.08 -14.37
CA PRO A 60 -24.04 22.90 -13.58
C PRO A 60 -24.98 21.97 -14.35
N LYS A 61 -24.78 20.66 -14.21
CA LYS A 61 -25.67 19.64 -14.77
C LYS A 61 -26.67 19.20 -13.71
N VAL A 62 -27.96 19.40 -13.97
CA VAL A 62 -29.03 18.71 -13.23
C VAL A 62 -29.09 17.25 -13.72
N VAL A 63 -29.07 16.32 -12.78
CA VAL A 63 -28.90 14.90 -13.06
C VAL A 63 -30.24 14.19 -13.02
N LYS A 64 -30.48 13.29 -13.97
CA LYS A 64 -31.70 12.49 -13.95
C LYS A 64 -31.61 11.46 -12.83
N LYS A 65 -32.75 11.13 -12.23
CA LYS A 65 -32.88 10.13 -11.16
C LYS A 65 -32.24 8.79 -11.54
N ASP A 66 -32.48 8.32 -12.76
CA ASP A 66 -31.92 7.06 -13.29
C ASP A 66 -30.38 7.09 -13.37
N ASP A 67 -29.81 8.24 -13.72
CA ASP A 67 -28.36 8.42 -13.79
C ASP A 67 -27.73 8.38 -12.38
N ILE A 68 -28.38 9.00 -11.39
CA ILE A 68 -27.93 8.97 -9.97
C ILE A 68 -27.99 7.54 -9.45
N TYR A 69 -29.09 6.83 -9.70
CA TYR A 69 -29.26 5.44 -9.33
C TYR A 69 -28.18 4.54 -9.93
N GLY A 70 -27.92 4.68 -11.24
CA GLY A 70 -26.89 3.93 -11.94
C GLY A 70 -25.48 4.22 -11.40
N ALA A 71 -25.16 5.49 -11.15
CA ALA A 71 -23.88 5.91 -10.58
C ALA A 71 -23.67 5.34 -9.17
N LEU A 72 -24.67 5.46 -8.29
CA LEU A 72 -24.59 4.95 -6.92
C LEU A 72 -24.48 3.42 -6.88
N HIS A 73 -25.18 2.72 -7.77
CA HIS A 73 -25.07 1.27 -7.89
C HIS A 73 -23.69 0.82 -8.40
N SER A 74 -23.14 1.53 -9.39
CA SER A 74 -21.78 1.27 -9.88
C SER A 74 -20.73 1.52 -8.78
N LEU A 75 -20.90 2.61 -8.02
CA LEU A 75 -20.05 2.93 -6.87
C LEU A 75 -20.13 1.84 -5.80
N SER A 76 -21.33 1.42 -5.39
CA SER A 76 -21.48 0.47 -4.28
C SER A 76 -20.96 -0.93 -4.62
N ILE A 77 -21.19 -1.42 -5.84
CA ILE A 77 -20.82 -2.81 -6.20
C ILE A 77 -19.39 -2.93 -6.70
N LYS A 78 -18.87 -1.94 -7.42
CA LYS A 78 -17.56 -2.05 -8.08
C LYS A 78 -16.58 -0.99 -7.60
N GLY A 79 -17.03 0.26 -7.54
CA GLY A 79 -16.18 1.41 -7.22
C GLY A 79 -15.56 1.29 -5.83
N ASN A 80 -16.39 1.08 -4.80
CA ASN A 80 -15.99 1.05 -3.40
C ASN A 80 -14.97 -0.07 -3.15
N TYR A 81 -15.30 -1.31 -3.53
CA TYR A 81 -14.42 -2.47 -3.33
C TYR A 81 -13.06 -2.33 -4.00
N ARG A 82 -13.04 -1.88 -5.27
CA ARG A 82 -11.78 -1.67 -6.00
C ARG A 82 -10.98 -0.53 -5.40
N ARG A 83 -11.61 0.61 -5.14
CA ARG A 83 -10.96 1.80 -4.57
C ARG A 83 -10.33 1.49 -3.22
N THR A 84 -11.08 0.85 -2.31
CA THR A 84 -10.58 0.48 -0.99
C THR A 84 -9.36 -0.43 -1.07
N LEU A 85 -9.38 -1.45 -1.94
CA LEU A 85 -8.20 -2.31 -2.12
C LEU A 85 -7.00 -1.51 -2.63
N LEU A 86 -7.19 -0.68 -3.66
CA LEU A 86 -6.12 0.11 -4.26
C LEU A 86 -5.52 1.07 -3.24
N GLU A 87 -6.35 1.86 -2.55
CA GLU A 87 -5.90 2.82 -1.55
C GLU A 87 -5.18 2.12 -0.39
N ALA A 88 -5.73 1.02 0.14
CA ALA A 88 -5.09 0.29 1.23
C ALA A 88 -3.69 -0.24 0.85
N VAL A 89 -3.55 -0.84 -0.34
CA VAL A 89 -2.26 -1.37 -0.82
C VAL A 89 -1.28 -0.23 -1.11
N LEU A 90 -1.72 0.85 -1.75
CA LEU A 90 -0.85 2.00 -2.07
C LEU A 90 -0.36 2.70 -0.80
N THR A 91 -1.24 2.95 0.17
CA THR A 91 -0.86 3.52 1.47
C THR A 91 0.14 2.63 2.22
N PHE A 92 0.02 1.31 2.08
CA PHE A 92 1.02 0.38 2.63
C PHE A 92 2.37 0.47 1.91
N GLU A 93 2.38 0.45 0.58
CA GLU A 93 3.63 0.54 -0.19
C GLU A 93 4.37 1.85 0.03
N ASP A 94 3.64 2.96 0.10
CA ASP A 94 4.16 4.29 0.43
C ASP A 94 4.78 4.31 1.85
N TYR A 95 4.07 3.74 2.83
CA TYR A 95 4.59 3.64 4.20
C TYR A 95 5.86 2.79 4.30
N ILE A 96 5.92 1.65 3.62
CA ILE A 96 7.11 0.78 3.63
C ILE A 96 8.27 1.45 2.91
N THR A 97 7.99 2.17 1.81
CA THR A 97 8.96 3.03 1.12
C THR A 97 9.55 4.08 2.07
N ASP A 98 8.72 4.80 2.81
CA ASP A 98 9.13 5.78 3.82
C ASP A 98 10.05 5.16 4.90
N VAL A 99 9.73 3.95 5.36
CA VAL A 99 10.54 3.22 6.35
C VAL A 99 11.91 2.84 5.77
N ILE A 100 11.94 2.29 4.56
CA ILE A 100 13.19 1.91 3.87
C ILE A 100 14.05 3.15 3.63
N GLN A 101 13.46 4.22 3.10
CA GLN A 101 14.13 5.49 2.85
C GLN A 101 14.74 6.05 4.13
N GLY A 102 13.96 6.06 5.22
CA GLY A 102 14.45 6.51 6.52
C GLY A 102 15.69 5.74 6.97
N VAL A 103 15.66 4.41 6.88
CA VAL A 103 16.80 3.56 7.25
C VAL A 103 18.01 3.81 6.37
N TYR A 104 17.84 3.95 5.05
CA TYR A 104 18.98 4.19 4.16
C TYR A 104 19.58 5.59 4.31
N LEU A 105 18.78 6.62 4.59
CA LEU A 105 19.31 7.95 4.88
C LEU A 105 20.08 7.98 6.20
N ASP A 106 19.58 7.26 7.22
CA ASP A 106 20.23 7.21 8.53
C ASP A 106 21.48 6.31 8.50
N ILE A 107 21.47 5.27 7.67
CA ILE A 107 22.49 4.23 7.56
C ILE A 107 22.82 3.93 6.07
N PRO A 108 23.53 4.84 5.37
CA PRO A 108 23.77 4.72 3.92
C PRO A 108 24.53 3.46 3.50
N HIS A 109 25.36 2.87 4.37
CA HIS A 109 26.07 1.64 4.04
C HIS A 109 25.13 0.44 3.80
N LYS A 110 23.87 0.49 4.27
CA LYS A 110 22.87 -0.53 3.93
C LYS A 110 22.44 -0.48 2.45
N LEU A 111 22.72 0.62 1.74
CA LEU A 111 22.60 0.69 0.27
C LEU A 111 23.60 -0.24 -0.42
N ALA A 112 24.76 -0.46 0.20
CA ALA A 112 25.81 -1.36 -0.28
C ALA A 112 25.41 -2.82 -0.02
N ALA A 113 24.46 -3.35 -0.80
CA ALA A 113 24.63 -4.55 -1.62
C ALA A 113 23.27 -5.08 -2.07
N SER A 114 23.18 -5.44 -3.34
CA SER A 114 22.72 -6.73 -3.88
C SER A 114 22.59 -6.52 -5.37
N GLY A 115 23.62 -6.93 -6.11
CA GLY A 115 23.70 -6.84 -7.56
C GLY A 115 25.11 -7.19 -8.03
N LYS A 116 25.33 -8.48 -8.32
CA LYS A 116 26.34 -8.91 -9.29
C LYS A 116 25.85 -8.53 -10.70
N ASP A 117 25.55 -7.26 -10.92
CA ASP A 117 25.16 -6.74 -12.22
C ASP A 117 26.20 -5.73 -12.66
N ASP A 118 27.34 -6.27 -13.10
CA ASP A 118 28.34 -5.59 -13.95
C ASP A 118 27.74 -5.30 -15.33
N SER A 119 26.61 -4.60 -15.38
CA SER A 119 26.14 -4.00 -16.62
C SER A 119 26.70 -2.59 -16.68
N THR A 120 27.54 -2.35 -17.69
CA THR A 120 28.17 -1.05 -17.98
C THR A 120 27.13 0.09 -18.04
N SER A 121 25.89 -0.23 -18.42
CA SER A 121 24.74 0.68 -18.43
C SER A 121 24.32 1.19 -17.04
N ASN A 122 24.42 0.38 -15.99
CA ASN A 122 23.97 0.78 -14.66
C ASN A 122 25.01 1.70 -13.99
N THR A 123 26.30 1.39 -14.19
CA THR A 123 27.41 2.24 -13.76
C THR A 123 27.37 3.62 -14.44
N GLN A 124 27.07 3.69 -15.74
CA GLN A 124 26.90 4.97 -16.45
C GLN A 124 25.74 5.81 -15.90
N LYS A 125 24.61 5.18 -15.55
CA LYS A 125 23.46 5.88 -14.92
C LYS A 125 23.83 6.44 -13.55
N ILE A 126 24.53 5.65 -12.73
CA ILE A 126 24.99 6.06 -11.40
C ILE A 126 26.01 7.20 -11.50
N ILE A 127 26.96 7.12 -12.43
CA ILE A 127 27.93 8.21 -12.68
C ILE A 127 27.21 9.48 -13.10
N LYS A 128 26.26 9.40 -14.04
CA LYS A 128 25.47 10.56 -14.46
C LYS A 128 24.70 11.18 -13.28
N LEU A 129 24.07 10.35 -12.46
CA LEU A 129 23.34 10.79 -11.27
C LEU A 129 24.25 11.51 -10.26
N ILE A 130 25.48 11.02 -10.07
CA ILE A 130 26.50 11.67 -9.22
C ILE A 130 26.93 13.02 -9.80
N LEU A 131 27.14 13.09 -11.12
CA LEU A 131 27.57 14.33 -11.80
C LEU A 131 26.46 15.38 -11.87
N ASP A 132 25.19 14.95 -11.91
CA ASP A 132 24.01 15.81 -11.97
C ASP A 132 23.50 16.24 -10.57
N SER A 133 24.24 15.94 -9.50
CA SER A 133 23.90 16.30 -8.12
C SER A 133 24.80 17.40 -7.58
N GLU A 134 24.21 18.33 -6.83
CA GLU A 134 24.89 19.51 -6.28
C GLU A 134 25.74 19.16 -5.06
N ASP A 135 25.26 18.23 -4.22
CA ASP A 135 25.95 17.82 -3.00
C ASP A 135 25.85 16.32 -2.69
N LYS A 136 26.66 15.90 -1.71
CA LYS A 136 26.73 14.50 -1.27
C LYS A 136 25.41 13.98 -0.69
N SER A 137 24.61 14.83 -0.06
CA SER A 137 23.33 14.46 0.52
C SER A 137 22.33 14.15 -0.60
N GLU A 138 22.27 15.00 -1.63
CA GLU A 138 21.43 14.80 -2.81
C GLU A 138 21.82 13.52 -3.56
N ILE A 139 23.13 13.23 -3.69
CA ILE A 139 23.61 11.97 -4.27
C ILE A 139 23.03 10.77 -3.50
N VAL A 140 23.09 10.80 -2.17
CA VAL A 140 22.56 9.71 -1.33
C VAL A 140 21.05 9.60 -1.50
N GLU A 141 20.31 10.70 -1.48
CA GLU A 141 18.84 10.72 -1.65
C GLU A 141 18.43 10.11 -3.00
N ARG A 142 19.04 10.54 -4.10
CA ARG A 142 18.75 9.99 -5.44
C ARG A 142 19.10 8.50 -5.56
N LEU A 143 20.21 8.07 -4.94
CA LEU A 143 20.57 6.64 -4.90
C LEU A 143 19.58 5.81 -4.08
N VAL A 144 19.07 6.36 -2.98
CA VAL A 144 18.02 5.74 -2.16
C VAL A 144 16.74 5.56 -2.96
N GLU A 145 16.29 6.61 -3.66
CA GLU A 145 15.09 6.56 -4.50
C GLU A 145 15.20 5.48 -5.59
N GLU A 146 16.31 5.45 -6.33
CA GLU A 146 16.52 4.44 -7.37
C GLU A 146 16.57 3.02 -6.80
N LYS A 147 17.17 2.83 -5.62
CA LYS A 147 17.20 1.52 -4.95
C LYS A 147 15.79 1.07 -4.55
N ILE A 148 15.00 1.96 -3.97
CA ILE A 148 13.60 1.70 -3.58
C ILE A 148 12.76 1.38 -4.82
N ARG A 149 12.88 2.18 -5.88
CA ARG A 149 12.24 1.93 -7.17
C ARG A 149 12.55 0.52 -7.68
N GLY A 150 13.82 0.11 -7.66
CA GLY A 150 14.22 -1.25 -8.07
C GLY A 150 13.58 -2.37 -7.23
N ILE A 151 13.29 -2.11 -5.95
CA ILE A 151 12.61 -3.08 -5.07
C ILE A 151 11.12 -3.19 -5.45
N PHE A 152 10.42 -2.06 -5.56
CA PHE A 152 8.97 -2.03 -5.79
C PHE A 152 8.58 -2.27 -7.26
N TYR A 153 9.43 -1.98 -8.24
CA TYR A 153 9.21 -2.36 -9.65
C TYR A 153 9.35 -3.88 -9.88
N GLY A 154 10.10 -4.58 -9.03
CA GLY A 154 10.20 -6.03 -9.06
C GLY A 154 9.00 -6.68 -8.37
N ASN A 155 9.21 -7.11 -7.13
CA ASN A 155 8.20 -7.71 -6.27
C ASN A 155 8.30 -7.08 -4.87
N PRO A 156 7.34 -6.23 -4.47
CA PRO A 156 7.35 -5.59 -3.15
C PRO A 156 7.42 -6.58 -1.98
N LEU A 157 6.95 -7.82 -2.15
CA LEU A 157 7.02 -8.85 -1.11
C LEU A 157 8.44 -9.30 -0.81
N ASP A 158 9.38 -9.13 -1.73
CA ASP A 158 10.78 -9.51 -1.52
C ASP A 158 11.39 -8.76 -0.32
N VAL A 159 10.86 -7.58 0.03
CA VAL A 159 11.20 -6.85 1.26
C VAL A 159 11.00 -7.74 2.48
N PHE A 160 9.89 -8.47 2.55
CA PHE A 160 9.52 -9.27 3.71
C PHE A 160 9.99 -10.72 3.60
N GLU A 161 10.03 -11.28 2.38
CA GLU A 161 10.40 -12.68 2.15
C GLU A 161 11.91 -12.89 2.08
N SER A 162 12.67 -11.93 1.57
CA SER A 162 14.12 -12.10 1.37
C SER A 162 14.95 -11.02 2.06
N ASP A 163 14.31 -10.16 2.85
CA ASP A 163 14.92 -8.97 3.43
C ASP A 163 15.70 -8.17 2.38
N LYS A 164 15.12 -8.01 1.18
CA LYS A 164 15.79 -7.37 0.03
C LYS A 164 16.21 -5.93 0.34
N ALA A 165 15.52 -5.29 1.27
CA ALA A 165 15.81 -3.95 1.75
C ALA A 165 16.83 -3.91 2.91
N LYS A 166 17.28 -5.06 3.45
CA LYS A 166 18.21 -5.21 4.58
C LYS A 166 17.76 -4.49 5.85
N LEU A 167 16.47 -4.63 6.15
CA LEU A 167 15.81 -4.06 7.31
C LEU A 167 15.97 -4.94 8.57
N GLU A 168 16.80 -5.98 8.52
CA GLU A 168 17.03 -6.94 9.61
C GLU A 168 15.76 -7.73 9.95
N LEU A 169 14.88 -7.93 8.97
CA LEU A 169 13.65 -8.69 9.14
C LEU A 169 13.97 -10.18 9.29
N GLY A 170 14.99 -10.66 8.57
CA GLY A 170 15.34 -12.09 8.50
C GLY A 170 14.15 -12.92 8.06
N ASP A 171 13.99 -14.11 8.63
CA ASP A 171 12.85 -14.99 8.32
C ASP A 171 11.59 -14.71 9.18
N TYR A 172 11.50 -13.56 9.84
CA TYR A 172 10.40 -13.28 10.79
C TYR A 172 9.01 -13.47 10.18
N PHE A 173 8.75 -12.88 9.01
CA PHE A 173 7.45 -12.99 8.35
C PHE A 173 7.18 -14.39 7.81
N LYS A 174 8.22 -15.09 7.32
CA LYS A 174 8.11 -16.50 6.93
C LYS A 174 7.80 -17.41 8.10
N SER A 175 8.27 -17.10 9.30
CA SER A 175 8.07 -17.97 10.46
C SER A 175 6.80 -17.66 11.24
N ASN A 176 6.31 -16.42 11.23
CA ASN A 176 5.23 -15.98 12.12
C ASN A 176 3.96 -15.51 11.41
N HIS A 177 4.02 -15.13 10.12
CA HIS A 177 2.91 -14.44 9.44
C HIS A 177 2.73 -14.92 7.98
N GLN A 178 2.87 -16.23 7.73
CA GLN A 178 2.79 -16.77 6.38
C GLN A 178 1.44 -16.53 5.71
N ASP A 179 0.35 -16.60 6.48
CA ASP A 179 -1.00 -16.47 5.94
C ASP A 179 -1.31 -15.01 5.58
N GLU A 180 -0.90 -14.05 6.41
CA GLU A 180 -0.96 -12.63 6.09
C GLU A 180 -0.13 -12.31 4.84
N MET A 181 1.05 -12.91 4.70
CA MET A 181 1.87 -12.75 3.50
C MET A 181 1.20 -13.29 2.23
N LYS A 182 0.47 -14.41 2.31
CA LYS A 182 -0.36 -14.91 1.18
C LYS A 182 -1.49 -13.93 0.83
N ILE A 183 -2.14 -13.35 1.84
CA ILE A 183 -3.20 -12.35 1.64
C ILE A 183 -2.64 -11.11 0.93
N ILE A 184 -1.53 -10.56 1.41
CA ILE A 184 -0.88 -9.38 0.80
C ILE A 184 -0.44 -9.70 -0.63
N LYS A 185 0.12 -10.88 -0.88
CA LYS A 185 0.48 -11.32 -2.23
C LYS A 185 -0.70 -11.29 -3.19
N LYS A 186 -1.84 -11.85 -2.77
CA LYS A 186 -3.06 -11.82 -3.56
C LYS A 186 -3.54 -10.37 -3.75
N ALA A 187 -3.50 -9.53 -2.71
CA ALA A 187 -3.91 -8.13 -2.79
C ALA A 187 -3.09 -7.32 -3.81
N ILE A 188 -1.76 -7.46 -3.79
CA ILE A 188 -0.85 -6.79 -4.74
C ILE A 188 -1.11 -7.27 -6.17
N ALA A 189 -1.32 -8.58 -6.36
CA ALA A 189 -1.65 -9.12 -7.68
C ALA A 189 -2.98 -8.56 -8.20
N ILE A 190 -4.01 -8.45 -7.35
CA ILE A 190 -5.29 -7.83 -7.71
C ILE A 190 -5.10 -6.34 -8.03
N ARG A 191 -4.34 -5.59 -7.21
CA ARG A 191 -4.00 -4.19 -7.46
C ARG A 191 -3.39 -4.01 -8.85
N ASN A 192 -2.45 -4.87 -9.24
CA ASN A 192 -1.79 -4.79 -10.54
C ASN A 192 -2.76 -4.99 -11.71
N ILE A 193 -3.62 -6.02 -11.66
CA ILE A 193 -4.60 -6.24 -12.74
C ILE A 193 -5.70 -5.18 -12.74
N VAL A 194 -6.08 -4.62 -11.60
CA VAL A 194 -7.05 -3.52 -11.53
C VAL A 194 -6.48 -2.25 -12.16
N ALA A 195 -5.22 -1.92 -11.86
CA ALA A 195 -4.53 -0.74 -12.38
C ALA A 195 -4.20 -0.85 -13.88
N HIS A 196 -3.75 -2.02 -14.36
CA HIS A 196 -3.21 -2.16 -15.71
C HIS A 196 -4.12 -2.91 -16.69
N ASN A 197 -5.07 -3.72 -16.22
CA ASN A 197 -5.90 -4.58 -17.07
C ASN A 197 -7.41 -4.46 -16.78
N ASN A 198 -7.85 -3.33 -16.20
CA ASN A 198 -9.26 -3.08 -15.83
C ASN A 198 -9.87 -4.19 -14.93
N GLY A 199 -9.01 -4.84 -14.14
CA GLY A 199 -9.33 -5.95 -13.26
C GLY A 199 -9.55 -7.29 -13.96
N LYS A 200 -9.13 -7.44 -15.22
CA LYS A 200 -9.14 -8.73 -15.92
C LYS A 200 -7.93 -9.57 -15.52
N ILE A 201 -8.17 -10.84 -15.21
CA ILE A 201 -7.14 -11.81 -14.83
C ILE A 201 -6.22 -12.05 -16.03
N ASP A 202 -4.92 -11.91 -15.81
CA ASP A 202 -3.89 -12.18 -16.80
C ASP A 202 -3.05 -13.42 -16.41
N ARG A 203 -2.10 -13.80 -17.27
CA ARG A 203 -1.21 -14.94 -17.00
C ARG A 203 -0.30 -14.69 -15.79
N LYS A 204 0.02 -13.44 -15.48
CA LYS A 204 0.89 -13.09 -14.34
C LYS A 204 0.14 -13.40 -13.03
N TYR A 205 -1.10 -12.95 -12.92
CA TYR A 205 -2.00 -13.23 -11.80
C TYR A 205 -2.16 -14.74 -11.54
N ILE A 206 -2.42 -15.53 -12.59
CA ILE A 206 -2.61 -16.98 -12.45
C ILE A 206 -1.36 -17.66 -11.87
N ARG A 207 -0.17 -17.24 -12.30
CA ARG A 207 1.10 -17.79 -11.82
C ARG A 207 1.39 -17.39 -10.37
N GLU A 208 1.09 -16.15 -10.01
CA GLU A 208 1.55 -15.55 -8.75
C GLU A 208 0.53 -15.65 -7.60
N ALA A 209 -0.76 -15.61 -7.91
CA ALA A 209 -1.83 -15.45 -6.91
C ALA A 209 -2.84 -16.61 -6.89
N ASP A 210 -3.33 -17.07 -8.04
CA ASP A 210 -4.37 -18.11 -8.09
C ASP A 210 -4.28 -18.94 -9.37
N LYS A 211 -3.77 -20.17 -9.26
CA LYS A 211 -3.59 -21.10 -10.38
C LYS A 211 -4.92 -21.56 -10.99
N ASN A 212 -6.02 -21.46 -10.24
CA ASN A 212 -7.34 -21.90 -10.67
C ASN A 212 -8.18 -20.77 -11.28
N ALA A 213 -7.64 -19.55 -11.29
CA ALA A 213 -8.33 -18.40 -11.87
C ALA A 213 -8.45 -18.51 -13.40
N SER A 214 -9.61 -18.06 -13.91
CA SER A 214 -9.89 -18.09 -15.35
C SER A 214 -9.31 -16.87 -16.07
N LEU A 215 -8.50 -17.10 -17.12
CA LEU A 215 -7.88 -16.02 -17.90
C LEU A 215 -8.95 -15.11 -18.54
N GLY A 216 -8.75 -13.80 -18.45
CA GLY A 216 -9.62 -12.79 -19.06
C GLY A 216 -10.90 -12.46 -18.30
N THR A 217 -11.24 -13.22 -17.25
CA THR A 217 -12.40 -12.92 -16.39
C THR A 217 -12.09 -11.75 -15.46
N LYS A 218 -13.13 -11.02 -15.04
CA LYS A 218 -12.95 -9.93 -14.07
C LYS A 218 -12.84 -10.50 -12.66
N VAL A 219 -11.83 -10.05 -11.93
CA VAL A 219 -11.69 -10.38 -10.51
C VAL A 219 -12.86 -9.81 -9.71
N VAL A 220 -13.39 -10.64 -8.81
CA VAL A 220 -14.39 -10.25 -7.82
C VAL A 220 -13.66 -10.04 -6.50
N ILE A 221 -13.92 -8.90 -5.86
CA ILE A 221 -13.34 -8.55 -4.57
C ILE A 221 -14.47 -8.65 -3.55
N GLU A 222 -14.30 -9.55 -2.58
CA GLU A 222 -15.29 -9.77 -1.53
C GLU A 222 -14.99 -8.90 -0.30
N ARG A 223 -16.03 -8.62 0.49
CA ARG A 223 -15.93 -7.78 1.67
C ARG A 223 -15.00 -8.36 2.73
N GLU A 224 -15.12 -9.65 3.02
CA GLU A 224 -14.26 -10.30 4.02
C GLU A 224 -12.80 -10.32 3.55
N PHE A 225 -12.56 -10.55 2.25
CA PHE A 225 -11.22 -10.43 1.70
C PHE A 225 -10.64 -9.02 1.88
N LEU A 226 -11.42 -7.94 1.68
CA LEU A 226 -10.93 -6.58 1.95
C LEU A 226 -10.55 -6.35 3.41
N LYS A 227 -11.38 -6.85 4.33
CA LYS A 227 -11.11 -6.77 5.76
C LYS A 227 -9.81 -7.50 6.13
N ASP A 228 -9.61 -8.69 5.58
CA ASP A 228 -8.39 -9.49 5.77
C ASP A 228 -7.17 -8.78 5.19
N VAL A 229 -7.30 -8.13 4.02
CA VAL A 229 -6.24 -7.33 3.42
C VAL A 229 -5.86 -6.15 4.31
N VAL A 230 -6.82 -5.35 4.76
CA VAL A 230 -6.54 -4.20 5.65
C VAL A 230 -5.88 -4.66 6.95
N TYR A 231 -6.34 -5.79 7.50
CA TYR A 231 -5.73 -6.41 8.68
C TYR A 231 -4.28 -6.83 8.42
N ALA A 232 -4.03 -7.62 7.36
CA ALA A 232 -2.72 -8.14 7.02
C ALA A 232 -1.71 -7.02 6.74
N LEU A 233 -2.09 -5.99 5.97
CA LEU A 233 -1.26 -4.82 5.70
C LEU A 233 -0.92 -4.07 6.99
N SER A 234 -1.90 -3.87 7.87
CA SER A 234 -1.70 -3.19 9.16
C SER A 234 -0.77 -3.97 10.09
N LEU A 235 -0.91 -5.30 10.12
CA LEU A 235 -0.06 -6.20 10.90
C LEU A 235 1.38 -6.15 10.39
N VAL A 236 1.59 -6.40 9.09
CA VAL A 236 2.94 -6.45 8.50
C VAL A 236 3.65 -5.10 8.63
N ALA A 237 2.95 -3.99 8.43
CA ALA A 237 3.49 -2.65 8.65
C ALA A 237 3.93 -2.44 10.11
N ALA A 238 3.10 -2.84 11.08
CA ALA A 238 3.43 -2.72 12.50
C ALA A 238 4.67 -3.54 12.86
N HIS A 239 4.71 -4.82 12.46
CA HIS A 239 5.85 -5.69 12.76
C HIS A 239 7.12 -5.26 12.04
N THR A 240 7.02 -4.70 10.83
CA THR A 240 8.17 -4.11 10.11
C THR A 240 8.74 -2.94 10.90
N ALA A 241 7.89 -1.98 11.30
CA ALA A 241 8.31 -0.84 12.09
C ALA A 241 8.92 -1.26 13.44
N ARG A 242 8.30 -2.25 14.11
CA ARG A 242 8.81 -2.84 15.35
C ARG A 242 10.21 -3.40 15.17
N LEU A 243 10.40 -4.26 14.16
CA LEU A 243 11.69 -4.89 13.89
C LEU A 243 12.76 -3.88 13.54
N VAL A 244 12.42 -2.85 12.76
CA VAL A 244 13.35 -1.76 12.45
C VAL A 244 13.76 -1.00 13.73
N VAL A 245 12.80 -0.62 14.57
CA VAL A 245 13.08 0.08 15.84
C VAL A 245 13.97 -0.77 16.76
N GLU A 246 13.63 -2.05 16.95
CA GLU A 246 14.33 -2.97 17.85
C GLU A 246 15.71 -3.39 17.31
N LYS A 247 15.79 -3.76 16.03
CA LYS A 247 16.99 -4.38 15.47
C LYS A 247 17.93 -3.37 14.85
N ILE A 248 17.43 -2.39 14.09
CA ILE A 248 18.30 -1.39 13.46
C ILE A 248 18.69 -0.31 14.46
N TYR A 249 17.70 0.29 15.12
CA TYR A 249 17.96 1.43 16.01
C TYR A 249 18.27 1.04 17.46
N LYS A 250 18.06 -0.23 17.84
CA LYS A 250 18.27 -0.78 19.20
C LYS A 250 17.43 -0.08 20.26
N GLU A 251 16.20 0.27 19.90
CA GLU A 251 15.25 0.98 20.75
C GLU A 251 13.98 0.14 20.99
N THR A 252 13.13 0.61 21.90
CA THR A 252 11.86 -0.08 22.21
C THR A 252 10.66 0.59 21.50
N PRO A 253 9.78 -0.19 20.86
CA PRO A 253 8.53 0.33 20.30
C PRO A 253 7.64 0.93 21.39
N SER A 254 7.09 2.12 21.15
CA SER A 254 6.28 2.84 22.12
C SER A 254 5.05 3.49 21.47
N GLY A 255 4.23 4.19 22.27
CA GLY A 255 3.06 4.92 21.78
C GLY A 255 2.09 4.06 20.97
N LYS A 256 1.67 4.57 19.79
CA LYS A 256 0.72 3.87 18.90
C LYS A 256 1.29 2.59 18.30
N LEU A 257 2.58 2.55 18.00
CA LEU A 257 3.25 1.35 17.51
C LEU A 257 3.24 0.26 18.59
N GLY A 258 3.67 0.58 19.81
CA GLY A 258 3.65 -0.37 20.93
C GLY A 258 2.24 -0.88 21.27
N GLN A 259 1.21 -0.01 21.20
CA GLN A 259 -0.19 -0.42 21.37
C GLN A 259 -0.64 -1.40 20.29
N ALA A 260 -0.30 -1.14 19.02
CA ALA A 260 -0.67 -2.02 17.92
C ALA A 260 -0.03 -3.40 18.03
N ILE A 261 1.26 -3.48 18.33
CA ILE A 261 1.96 -4.76 18.54
C ILE A 261 1.31 -5.57 19.66
N LYS A 262 0.98 -4.93 20.79
CA LYS A 262 0.25 -5.61 21.87
C LYS A 262 -1.12 -6.13 21.42
N ALA A 263 -1.81 -5.40 20.56
CA ALA A 263 -3.12 -5.80 20.06
C ALA A 263 -3.02 -6.99 19.08
N PHE A 264 -2.02 -7.00 18.20
CA PHE A 264 -1.80 -8.10 17.26
C PHE A 264 -1.37 -9.38 17.98
N ASN A 265 -0.44 -9.29 18.94
CA ASN A 265 0.01 -10.46 19.71
C ASN A 265 -1.07 -11.08 20.61
N ARG A 266 -2.19 -10.40 20.87
CA ARG A 266 -3.32 -10.95 21.63
C ARG A 266 -4.30 -11.74 20.75
N LYS A 267 -4.21 -11.60 19.44
CA LYS A 267 -5.09 -12.27 18.46
C LYS A 267 -4.44 -13.50 17.81
N SER A 268 -3.14 -13.70 18.01
CA SER A 268 -2.38 -14.88 17.60
C SER A 268 -2.37 -15.93 18.70
#